data_AF-T1C1J3-F1
#
_entry.id   AF-T1C1J3-F1
#
_cell.length_a   1.000
_cell.length_b   1.000
_cell.length_c   1.000
_cell.angle_alpha   90.00
_cell.angle_beta   90.00
_cell.angle_gamma   90.00
#
_symmetry.space_group_name_H-M   'P 1'
#
loop_
_entity.id
_entity.type
_entity.pdbx_description
1 polymer ?
#
loop_
_entity_poly.entity_id
_entity_poly.type
_entity_poly.pdbx_seq_one_letter_code
_entity_poly.pdbx_strand_id
1 'polypeptide(L)' 'AESDLRMAKLQQKISGSFRAAHGAERLAAVRSYISTASKHGAGALDVLTALFAGEAWMPPAPTRT' A
#
# COMPACT_ATOMS: atom_id res chain seq x y z
N ALA A 1 -2.08 -9.66 4.92
CA ALA A 1 -1.76 -10.95 4.28
C ALA A 1 -2.97 -11.51 3.54
N GLU A 2 -4.01 -12.00 4.23
CA GLU A 2 -5.20 -12.56 3.54
C GLU A 2 -5.96 -11.52 2.69
N SER A 3 -6.13 -10.30 3.20
CA SER A 3 -6.80 -9.22 2.46
C SER A 3 -6.00 -8.77 1.22
N ASP A 4 -4.67 -8.72 1.31
CA ASP A 4 -3.80 -8.35 0.19
C ASP A 4 -3.84 -9.38 -0.95
N LEU A 5 -3.95 -10.68 -0.62
CA LEU A 5 -4.11 -11.76 -1.61
C LEU A 5 -5.46 -11.68 -2.33
N ARG A 6 -6.55 -11.40 -1.59
CA ARG A 6 -7.87 -11.15 -2.19
C ARG A 6 -7.84 -9.97 -3.16
N MET A 7 -7.00 -9.00 -2.85
CA MET A 7 -6.86 -7.78 -3.62
C MET A 7 -6.06 -7.95 -4.91
N ALA A 8 -5.11 -8.89 -4.96
CA ALA A 8 -4.49 -9.32 -6.22
C ALA A 8 -5.53 -9.92 -7.18
N LYS A 9 -6.44 -10.76 -6.68
CA LYS A 9 -7.57 -11.28 -7.47
C LYS A 9 -8.54 -10.18 -7.90
N LEU A 10 -8.81 -9.20 -7.03
CA LEU A 10 -9.67 -8.06 -7.38
C LEU A 10 -9.04 -7.21 -8.49
N GLN A 11 -7.73 -6.97 -8.45
CA GLN A 11 -7.04 -6.27 -9.53
C GLN A 11 -7.16 -7.04 -10.85
N GLN A 12 -6.97 -8.36 -10.85
CA GLN A 12 -7.16 -9.17 -12.06
C GLN A 12 -8.59 -9.09 -12.60
N LYS A 13 -9.58 -9.09 -11.71
CA LYS A 13 -11.00 -9.00 -12.08
C LYS A 13 -11.38 -7.66 -12.71
N ILE A 14 -10.86 -6.55 -12.17
CA ILE A 14 -11.26 -5.20 -12.57
C ILE A 14 -10.34 -4.60 -13.64
N SER A 15 -9.05 -4.85 -13.55
CA SER A 15 -8.01 -4.24 -14.40
C SER A 15 -7.27 -5.25 -15.28
N GLY A 16 -7.64 -6.54 -15.25
CA GLY A 16 -6.95 -7.59 -15.99
C GLY A 16 -5.62 -8.01 -15.35
N SER A 17 -4.97 -9.03 -15.90
CA SER A 17 -3.70 -9.53 -15.34
C SER A 17 -2.51 -8.60 -15.62
N PHE A 18 -1.51 -8.63 -14.74
CA PHE A 18 -0.25 -7.92 -14.97
C PHE A 18 0.49 -8.51 -16.16
N ARG A 19 0.96 -7.66 -17.07
CA ARG A 19 1.78 -8.07 -18.22
C ARG A 19 3.24 -8.33 -17.85
N ALA A 20 3.68 -7.87 -16.68
CA ALA A 20 5.03 -8.02 -16.16
C ALA A 20 5.05 -7.92 -14.63
N ALA A 21 6.04 -8.57 -14.01
CA ALA A 21 6.21 -8.61 -12.55
C ALA A 21 6.31 -7.19 -11.93
N HIS A 22 7.01 -6.27 -12.60
CA HIS A 22 7.16 -4.89 -12.13
C HIS A 22 5.82 -4.19 -11.85
N GLY A 23 4.77 -4.50 -12.62
CA GLY A 23 3.45 -3.91 -12.43
C GLY A 23 2.79 -4.41 -11.15
N ALA A 24 2.97 -5.70 -10.85
CA ALA A 24 2.49 -6.30 -9.60
C ALA A 24 3.25 -5.76 -8.39
N GLU A 25 4.56 -5.60 -8.51
CA GLU A 25 5.43 -5.05 -7.46
C GLU A 25 5.08 -3.60 -7.12
N ARG A 26 4.89 -2.74 -8.14
CA ARG A 26 4.45 -1.36 -7.94
C ARG A 26 3.11 -1.28 -7.23
N LEU A 27 2.15 -2.11 -7.64
CA LEU A 27 0.85 -2.16 -6.97
C LEU A 27 0.99 -2.62 -5.53
N ALA A 28 1.76 -3.68 -5.28
CA ALA A 28 2.00 -4.19 -3.94
C ALA A 28 2.64 -3.11 -3.04
N ALA A 29 3.67 -2.41 -3.53
CA ALA A 29 4.36 -1.36 -2.79
C ALA A 29 3.41 -0.23 -2.34
N VAL A 30 2.65 0.36 -3.29
CA VAL A 30 1.71 1.45 -2.99
C VAL A 30 0.64 0.99 -1.99
N ARG A 31 0.10 -0.21 -2.19
CA ARG A 31 -0.96 -0.74 -1.32
C ARG A 31 -0.45 -1.10 0.07
N SER A 32 0.74 -1.69 0.17
CA SER A 32 1.36 -2.01 1.46
C SER A 32 1.69 -0.74 2.25
N TYR A 33 2.11 0.34 1.57
CA TYR A 33 2.31 1.65 2.19
C TYR A 33 1.01 2.19 2.78
N ILE A 34 -0.06 2.27 1.97
CA ILE A 34 -1.38 2.74 2.42
C ILE A 34 -1.93 1.85 3.55
N SER A 35 -1.83 0.52 3.41
CA SER A 35 -2.31 -0.42 4.45
C SER A 35 -1.58 -0.21 5.77
N THR A 36 -0.27 0.03 5.72
CA THR A 36 0.54 0.32 6.91
C THR A 36 0.08 1.63 7.56
N ALA A 37 -0.05 2.70 6.79
CA ALA A 37 -0.57 3.98 7.25
C ALA A 37 -1.95 3.85 7.91
N SER A 38 -2.90 3.19 7.25
CA SER A 38 -4.26 3.03 7.78
C SER A 38 -4.30 2.21 9.08
N LYS A 39 -3.42 1.21 9.25
CA LYS A 39 -3.31 0.46 10.51
C LYS A 39 -2.83 1.32 11.68
N HIS A 40 -2.12 2.42 11.39
CA HIS A 40 -1.66 3.39 12.38
C HIS A 40 -2.60 4.60 12.49
N GLY A 41 -3.81 4.52 11.90
CA GLY A 41 -4.81 5.59 11.97
C GLY A 41 -4.58 6.74 10.98
N ALA A 42 -3.59 6.64 10.10
CA ALA A 42 -3.33 7.68 9.09
C ALA A 42 -4.25 7.53 7.87
N GLY A 43 -4.77 8.65 7.38
CA GLY A 43 -5.66 8.71 6.22
C GLY A 43 -4.90 8.44 4.91
N ALA A 44 -5.46 7.61 4.04
CA ALA A 44 -4.79 7.19 2.78
C ALA A 44 -4.44 8.37 1.86
N LEU A 45 -5.34 9.35 1.72
CA LEU A 45 -5.09 10.52 0.88
C LEU A 45 -4.01 11.42 1.48
N ASP A 46 -4.00 11.56 2.81
CA ASP A 46 -3.04 12.38 3.54
C ASP A 46 -1.62 11.82 3.37
N VAL A 47 -1.42 10.52 3.60
CA VAL A 47 -0.10 9.89 3.45
C VAL A 47 0.40 9.85 2.01
N LEU A 48 -0.49 9.80 1.03
CA LEU A 48 -0.13 9.92 -0.39
C LEU A 48 0.25 11.35 -0.74
N THR A 49 -0.49 12.34 -0.22
CA THR A 49 -0.18 13.76 -0.42
C THR A 49 1.19 14.09 0.16
N ALA A 50 1.44 13.67 1.40
CA ALA A 50 2.71 13.86 2.09
C ALA A 50 3.87 13.15 1.35
N LEU A 51 3.64 11.91 0.87
CA LEU A 51 4.60 11.17 0.04
C LEU A 51 5.00 11.93 -1.23
N PHE A 52 4.04 12.48 -1.98
CA PHE A 52 4.34 13.24 -3.20
C PHE A 52 4.86 14.65 -2.93
N ALA A 53 4.64 15.19 -1.73
CA ALA A 53 5.22 16.46 -1.27
C ALA A 53 6.66 16.31 -0.75
N GLY A 54 7.20 15.08 -0.67
CA GLY A 54 8.54 14.79 -0.14
C GLY A 54 8.61 14.58 1.37
N GLU A 55 7.49 14.68 2.07
CA GLU A 55 7.36 14.45 3.51
C GLU A 55 6.68 13.09 3.74
N ALA A 56 7.35 12.01 3.34
CA ALA A 56 6.77 10.68 3.39
C ALA A 56 6.47 10.25 4.84
N TRP A 57 5.21 9.87 5.10
CA TRP A 57 4.82 9.34 6.41
C TRP A 57 5.57 8.04 6.71
N MET A 58 6.13 7.95 7.91
CA MET A 58 6.80 6.73 8.40
C MET A 58 6.08 6.19 9.64
N PRO A 59 5.95 4.86 9.78
CA PRO A 59 5.37 4.27 10.98
C PRO A 59 6.27 4.54 12.20
N PRO A 60 5.69 4.69 13.41
CA PRO A 60 6.46 4.81 14.63
C PRO A 60 7.32 3.56 14.85
N ALA A 61 8.47 3.72 15.49
CA ALA A 61 9.34 2.60 15.84
C ALA A 61 8.58 1.59 16.70
N PRO A 62 8.76 0.28 16.48
CA PRO A 62 8.10 -0.73 17.30
C PRO A 62 8.59 -0.59 18.75
N THR A 63 7.69 -0.23 19.66
CA THR A 63 7.96 -0.26 21.09
C THR A 63 8.17 -1.72 21.49
N ARG A 64 9.41 -2.08 21.83
CA ARG A 64 9.73 -3.40 22.36
C ARG A 64 9.40 -3.41 23.85
N THR A 65 8.20 -3.90 24.19
CA THR A 65 7.83 -4.24 25.56
C THR A 65 8.50 -5.55 25.97
#